data_AF-A0A4Z1FE70-F1
#
_entry.id   AF-A0A4Z1FE70-F1
#
_cell.length_a   1.000
_cell.length_b   1.000
_cell.length_c   1.000
_cell.angle_alpha   90.00
_cell.angle_beta   90.00
_cell.angle_gamma   90.00
#
_symmetry.space_group_name_H-M   'P 1'
#
loop_
_entity.id
_entity.type
_entity.pdbx_description
1 polymer ?
#
loop_
_entity_poly.entity_id
_entity_poly.type
_entity_poly.pdbx_seq_one_letter_code
_entity_poly.pdbx_strand_id
1 'polypeptide(L)'
;MIAMLYTVKNHLRADWGVELSSGTMMTEEGDFSWPAEYKDLLPQGFKGHEHMGLGLTLQLSAYIEKFVNTGCNLNWFNNSASAQMLAKLNELVAAYGNMEVIRLAPTPVAHLIHSKQSLGLFVCILPFAMAAEIGWWTVPLVAFVAFALYGIEGIAQWHEDPFGTDKIDINMDDLVEDARREIEVMLEAWKTQGLSGNGIFTPKLSTPFTPRAEYGTLG
;
A
#
# COMPACT_ATOMS: atom_id res chain seq x y z
N MET A 1 -11.75 -1.10 -7.19
CA MET A 1 -10.33 -0.85 -7.51
C MET A 1 -9.75 0.29 -6.70
N ILE A 2 -10.31 1.51 -6.72
CA ILE A 2 -9.77 2.64 -5.95
C ILE A 2 -9.65 2.30 -4.44
N ALA A 3 -10.70 1.74 -3.83
CA ALA A 3 -10.64 1.27 -2.43
C ALA A 3 -9.52 0.25 -2.16
N MET A 4 -9.11 -0.53 -3.16
CA MET A 4 -8.01 -1.51 -3.03
C MET A 4 -6.65 -0.81 -2.92
N LEU A 5 -6.45 0.30 -3.64
CA LEU A 5 -5.20 1.05 -3.60
C LEU A 5 -5.00 1.72 -2.22
N TYR A 6 -6.07 2.31 -1.68
CA TYR A 6 -6.04 2.87 -0.32
C TYR A 6 -5.77 1.80 0.75
N THR A 7 -6.32 0.60 0.60
CA THR A 7 -6.11 -0.46 1.58
C THR A 7 -4.70 -1.06 1.47
N VAL A 8 -4.11 -1.12 0.28
CA VAL A 8 -2.70 -1.45 0.10
C VAL A 8 -1.80 -0.42 0.80
N LYS A 9 -2.05 0.88 0.62
CA LYS A 9 -1.31 1.95 1.31
C LYS A 9 -1.33 1.77 2.83
N ASN A 10 -2.53 1.69 3.41
CA ASN A 10 -2.69 1.53 4.86
C ASN A 10 -2.05 0.24 5.39
N HIS A 11 -2.09 -0.83 4.59
CA HIS A 11 -1.44 -2.09 4.96
C HIS A 11 0.08 -1.99 4.95
N LEU A 12 0.66 -1.31 3.95
CA LEU A 12 2.12 -1.22 3.78
C LEU A 12 2.78 -0.22 4.73
N ARG A 13 2.10 0.86 5.13
CA ARG A 13 2.65 1.82 6.10
C ARG A 13 2.74 1.32 7.54
N ALA A 14 2.23 0.12 7.82
CA ALA A 14 2.20 -0.42 9.17
C ALA A 14 1.65 0.59 10.20
N ASP A 15 0.55 1.27 9.88
CA ASP A 15 -0.36 1.90 10.87
C ASP A 15 -0.98 0.88 11.86
N TRP A 16 -0.35 -0.29 11.98
CA TRP A 16 -0.64 -1.45 12.79
C TRP A 16 0.49 -1.62 13.80
N GLY A 17 0.45 -0.81 14.85
CA GLY A 17 1.54 -0.80 15.82
C GLY A 17 1.27 -0.04 17.11
N VAL A 18 0.07 -0.17 17.69
CA VAL A 18 -0.27 -0.23 19.13
C VAL A 18 -1.80 -0.32 19.15
N GLU A 19 -2.35 -1.46 19.56
CA GLU A 19 -3.76 -1.70 19.89
C GLU A 19 -4.81 -1.06 18.94
N LEU A 20 -5.52 -1.88 18.16
CA LEU A 20 -6.85 -1.47 17.66
C LEU A 20 -6.82 -0.23 16.73
N SER A 21 -6.21 -0.35 15.54
CA SER A 21 -6.44 0.52 14.36
C SER A 21 -6.85 1.99 14.64
N SER A 22 -5.94 2.94 14.54
CA SER A 22 -6.28 4.37 14.41
C SER A 22 -6.88 4.73 13.04
N GLY A 23 -7.36 3.73 12.28
CA GLY A 23 -8.25 3.88 11.13
C GLY A 23 -9.61 3.20 11.31
N THR A 24 -9.81 2.44 12.39
CA THR A 24 -11.07 1.78 12.71
C THR A 24 -11.46 2.13 14.14
N MET A 25 -12.19 3.23 14.31
CA MET A 25 -12.82 3.53 15.59
C MET A 25 -13.89 2.45 15.82
N MET A 26 -13.82 1.79 16.97
CA MET A 26 -14.96 1.06 17.52
C MET A 26 -16.02 2.10 17.87
N THR A 27 -17.17 2.08 17.21
CA THR A 27 -18.34 2.78 17.76
C THR A 27 -18.82 2.06 19.02
N GLU A 28 -19.55 2.75 19.90
CA GLU A 28 -20.09 2.19 21.16
C GLU A 28 -20.94 0.92 20.98
N GLU A 29 -21.31 0.57 19.73
CA GLU A 29 -22.08 -0.60 19.32
C GLU A 29 -21.22 -1.79 18.84
N GLY A 30 -19.88 -1.67 18.85
CA GLY A 30 -18.96 -2.73 18.42
C GLY A 30 -18.82 -2.87 16.90
N ASP A 31 -19.18 -1.83 16.14
CA ASP A 31 -19.05 -1.82 14.69
C ASP A 31 -17.80 -1.05 14.25
N PHE A 32 -17.13 -1.56 13.21
CA PHE A 32 -15.83 -1.09 12.73
C PHE A 32 -16.01 0.07 11.74
N SER A 33 -15.57 1.29 12.08
CA SER A 33 -15.71 2.46 11.20
C SER A 33 -14.47 2.68 10.30
N TRP A 34 -14.59 2.49 8.99
CA TRP A 34 -13.50 2.71 8.04
C TRP A 34 -13.00 4.17 8.01
N PRO A 35 -11.71 4.41 7.66
CA PRO A 35 -11.20 5.74 7.40
C PRO A 35 -12.06 6.46 6.37
N ALA A 36 -12.32 7.75 6.61
CA ALA A 36 -13.16 8.57 5.73
C ALA A 36 -12.67 8.56 4.27
N GLU A 37 -11.37 8.37 4.04
CA GLU A 37 -10.74 8.37 2.72
C GLU A 37 -11.33 7.36 1.74
N TYR A 38 -11.72 6.17 2.20
CA TYR A 38 -12.22 5.10 1.32
C TYR A 38 -13.50 4.43 1.80
N LYS A 39 -14.10 4.88 2.91
CA LYS A 39 -15.39 4.40 3.41
C LYS A 39 -16.48 4.45 2.33
N ASP A 40 -16.53 5.54 1.58
CA ASP A 40 -17.52 5.76 0.52
C ASP A 40 -17.27 4.91 -0.73
N LEU A 41 -16.08 4.33 -0.84
CA LEU A 41 -15.66 3.48 -1.96
C LEU A 41 -15.91 1.99 -1.70
N LEU A 42 -16.28 1.63 -0.46
CA LEU A 42 -16.57 0.24 -0.09
C LEU A 42 -17.99 -0.16 -0.50
N PRO A 43 -18.22 -1.45 -0.84
CA PRO A 43 -19.57 -1.94 -1.11
C PRO A 43 -20.49 -1.75 0.10
N GLN A 44 -21.77 -1.44 -0.14
CA GLN A 44 -22.76 -1.30 0.93
C GLN A 44 -22.90 -2.62 1.71
N GLY A 45 -22.77 -2.56 3.04
CA GLY A 45 -22.83 -3.74 3.93
C GLY A 45 -21.55 -4.60 3.95
N PHE A 46 -20.43 -4.12 3.41
CA PHE A 46 -19.16 -4.84 3.44
C PHE A 46 -18.59 -4.90 4.87
N LYS A 47 -18.61 -6.10 5.47
CA LYS A 47 -17.99 -6.38 6.77
C LYS A 47 -16.56 -6.86 6.55
N GLY A 48 -15.60 -6.19 7.18
CA GLY A 48 -14.20 -6.61 7.13
C GLY A 48 -13.93 -7.80 8.05
N HIS A 49 -13.12 -8.74 7.57
CA HIS A 49 -12.69 -9.89 8.36
C HIS A 49 -11.21 -9.78 8.81
N GLU A 50 -10.69 -8.56 8.96
CA GLU A 50 -9.29 -8.32 9.35
C GLU A 50 -8.96 -8.92 10.73
N HIS A 51 -9.92 -8.94 11.66
CA HIS A 51 -9.80 -9.60 12.96
C HIS A 51 -9.55 -11.12 12.86
N MET A 52 -9.93 -11.73 11.74
CA MET A 52 -9.67 -13.15 11.45
C MET A 52 -8.37 -13.37 10.69
N GLY A 53 -7.59 -12.32 10.45
CA GLY A 53 -6.34 -12.37 9.68
C GLY A 53 -6.52 -12.25 8.17
N LEU A 54 -7.72 -11.94 7.67
CA LEU A 54 -7.92 -11.69 6.24
C LEU A 54 -7.68 -10.22 5.92
N GLY A 55 -6.61 -9.91 5.19
CA GLY A 55 -6.34 -8.56 4.69
C GLY A 55 -7.49 -8.06 3.81
N LEU A 56 -7.95 -6.83 4.05
CA LEU A 56 -9.06 -6.22 3.30
C LEU A 56 -8.76 -6.11 1.80
N THR A 57 -7.49 -5.91 1.44
CA THR A 57 -6.98 -5.94 0.05
C THR A 57 -7.38 -7.23 -0.67
N LEU A 58 -7.17 -8.39 -0.04
CA LEU A 58 -7.53 -9.71 -0.57
C LEU A 58 -9.04 -9.94 -0.54
N GLN A 59 -9.74 -9.45 0.48
CA GLN A 59 -11.20 -9.54 0.52
C GLN A 59 -11.84 -8.77 -0.64
N LEU A 60 -11.29 -7.60 -0.97
CA LEU A 60 -11.77 -6.77 -2.07
C LEU A 60 -11.41 -7.37 -3.44
N SER A 61 -10.27 -8.07 -3.58
CA SER A 61 -9.95 -8.79 -4.82
C SER A 61 -10.97 -9.89 -5.10
N ALA A 62 -11.34 -10.69 -4.09
CA ALA A 62 -12.39 -11.71 -4.22
C ALA A 62 -13.77 -11.12 -4.59
N TYR A 63 -14.08 -9.92 -4.09
CA TYR A 63 -15.30 -9.19 -4.49
C TYR A 63 -15.28 -8.82 -5.98
N ILE A 64 -14.13 -8.37 -6.50
CA ILE A 64 -13.98 -8.06 -7.93
C ILE A 64 -14.06 -9.34 -8.78
N GLU A 65 -13.46 -10.44 -8.34
CA GLU A 65 -13.59 -11.74 -9.03
C GLU A 65 -15.05 -12.18 -9.13
N LYS A 66 -15.81 -12.06 -8.03
CA LYS A 66 -17.26 -12.34 -8.02
C LYS A 66 -18.01 -11.44 -9.01
N PHE A 67 -17.68 -10.15 -9.07
CA PHE A 67 -18.26 -9.22 -10.04
C PHE A 67 -17.98 -9.65 -11.49
N VAL A 68 -16.73 -10.02 -11.80
CA VAL A 68 -16.34 -10.48 -13.14
C VAL A 68 -17.07 -11.79 -13.51
N ASN A 69 -17.12 -12.75 -12.59
CA ASN A 69 -17.85 -14.02 -12.81
C ASN A 69 -19.35 -13.79 -13.03
N THR A 70 -19.95 -12.87 -12.26
CA THR A 70 -21.37 -12.52 -12.41
C THR A 70 -21.63 -11.88 -13.77
N GLY A 71 -20.79 -10.94 -14.20
CA GLY A 71 -20.94 -10.33 -15.52
C GLY A 71 -20.70 -11.30 -16.68
N CYS A 72 -19.86 -12.33 -16.50
CA CYS A 72 -19.70 -13.40 -17.47
C CYS A 72 -20.97 -14.27 -17.59
N ASN A 73 -21.55 -14.66 -16.46
CA ASN A 73 -22.81 -15.42 -16.43
C ASN A 73 -24.00 -14.64 -17.03
N LEU A 74 -23.99 -13.31 -16.85
CA LEU A 74 -24.98 -12.40 -17.41
C LEU A 74 -24.67 -11.96 -18.86
N ASN A 75 -23.63 -12.50 -19.48
CA ASN A 75 -23.17 -12.17 -20.84
C ASN A 75 -22.90 -10.66 -21.07
N TRP A 76 -22.42 -9.94 -20.06
CA TRP A 76 -22.03 -8.53 -20.18
C TRP A 76 -20.74 -8.34 -20.97
N PHE A 77 -19.85 -9.33 -20.93
CA PHE A 77 -18.57 -9.33 -21.64
C PHE A 77 -18.18 -10.75 -22.05
N ASN A 78 -17.37 -10.86 -23.10
CA ASN A 78 -16.92 -12.15 -23.64
C ASN A 78 -15.98 -12.88 -22.68
N ASN A 79 -15.95 -14.22 -22.74
CA ASN A 79 -15.05 -15.06 -21.94
C ASN A 79 -13.55 -14.68 -22.06
N SER A 80 -13.11 -14.24 -23.23
CA SER A 80 -11.72 -13.78 -23.41
C SER A 80 -11.44 -12.48 -22.65
N ALA A 81 -12.40 -11.56 -22.60
CA ALA A 81 -12.25 -10.29 -21.88
C ALA A 81 -12.27 -10.50 -20.36
N SER A 82 -13.15 -11.36 -19.84
CA SER A 82 -13.17 -11.71 -18.41
C SER A 82 -11.87 -12.38 -17.96
N ALA A 83 -11.34 -13.31 -18.76
CA ALA A 83 -10.05 -13.96 -18.48
C ALA A 83 -8.90 -12.95 -18.39
N GLN A 84 -8.86 -11.95 -19.30
CA GLN A 84 -7.85 -10.89 -19.26
C GLN A 84 -7.99 -10.01 -18.01
N MET A 85 -9.22 -9.65 -17.61
CA MET A 85 -9.46 -8.87 -16.39
C MET A 85 -9.01 -9.62 -15.13
N LEU A 86 -9.33 -10.90 -15.02
CA LEU A 86 -8.89 -11.75 -13.90
C LEU A 86 -7.37 -11.90 -13.88
N ALA A 87 -6.72 -12.03 -15.04
CA ALA A 87 -5.27 -12.06 -15.12
C ALA A 87 -4.63 -10.77 -14.58
N LYS A 88 -5.18 -9.59 -14.93
CA LYS A 88 -4.72 -8.30 -14.41
C LYS A 88 -4.95 -8.13 -12.92
N LEU A 89 -6.07 -8.66 -12.41
CA LEU A 89 -6.31 -8.71 -10.98
C LEU A 89 -5.27 -9.60 -10.25
N ASN A 90 -4.93 -10.76 -10.81
CA ASN A 90 -3.90 -11.63 -10.25
C ASN A 90 -2.51 -10.96 -10.26
N GLU A 91 -2.16 -10.22 -11.32
CA GLU A 91 -0.93 -9.43 -11.37
C GLU A 91 -0.89 -8.38 -10.23
N LEU A 92 -2.02 -7.71 -9.95
CA LEU A 92 -2.13 -6.75 -8.85
C LEU A 92 -1.97 -7.42 -7.48
N VAL A 93 -2.63 -8.57 -7.27
CA VAL A 93 -2.52 -9.33 -6.00
C VAL A 93 -1.09 -9.86 -5.81
N ALA A 94 -0.44 -10.34 -6.87
CA ALA A 94 0.95 -10.77 -6.81
C ALA A 94 1.91 -9.62 -6.49
N ALA A 95 1.70 -8.44 -7.10
CA ALA A 95 2.48 -7.24 -6.78
C ALA A 95 2.31 -6.83 -5.31
N TYR A 96 1.08 -6.86 -4.79
CA TYR A 96 0.80 -6.64 -3.38
C TYR A 96 1.52 -7.65 -2.47
N GLY A 97 1.49 -8.94 -2.80
CA GLY A 97 2.20 -9.97 -2.03
C GLY A 97 3.72 -9.76 -2.02
N ASN A 98 4.31 -9.29 -3.12
CA ASN A 98 5.73 -8.93 -3.15
C ASN A 98 6.04 -7.74 -2.23
N MET A 99 5.18 -6.72 -2.20
CA MET A 99 5.34 -5.58 -1.27
C MET A 99 5.17 -6.01 0.19
N GLU A 100 4.25 -6.93 0.46
CA GLU A 100 4.07 -7.53 1.79
C GLU A 100 5.33 -8.27 2.25
N VAL A 101 5.99 -9.04 1.37
CA VAL A 101 7.27 -9.69 1.69
C VAL A 101 8.36 -8.68 2.00
N ILE A 102 8.48 -7.60 1.22
CA ILE A 102 9.48 -6.55 1.48
C ILE A 102 9.26 -5.92 2.86
N ARG A 103 8.01 -5.64 3.22
CA ARG A 103 7.66 -5.09 4.54
C ARG A 103 7.85 -6.09 5.68
N LEU A 104 7.47 -7.34 5.47
CA LEU A 104 7.57 -8.41 6.47
C LEU A 104 8.98 -9.00 6.60
N ALA A 105 9.94 -8.52 5.81
CA ALA A 105 11.35 -8.84 5.94
C ALA A 105 12.12 -7.72 6.67
N PRO A 106 11.77 -7.37 7.93
CA PRO A 106 12.58 -6.41 8.67
C PRO A 106 13.97 -7.00 8.87
N THR A 107 15.00 -6.18 8.68
CA THR A 107 16.36 -6.60 9.02
C THR A 107 16.36 -7.04 10.49
N PRO A 108 17.03 -8.15 10.83
CA PRO A 108 17.07 -8.60 12.21
C PRO A 108 17.56 -7.48 13.13
N VAL A 109 16.77 -7.13 14.15
CA VAL A 109 17.10 -6.05 15.11
C VAL A 109 18.49 -6.26 15.75
N ALA A 110 18.89 -7.51 15.94
CA ALA A 110 20.23 -7.87 16.43
C ALA A 110 21.35 -7.35 15.51
N HIS A 111 21.16 -7.35 14.19
CA HIS A 111 22.13 -6.83 13.22
C HIS A 111 22.30 -5.31 13.35
N LEU A 112 21.20 -4.58 13.48
CA LEU A 112 21.22 -3.11 13.63
C LEU A 112 21.93 -2.69 14.92
N ILE A 113 21.64 -3.36 16.03
CA ILE A 113 22.28 -3.11 17.32
C ILE A 113 23.77 -3.46 17.23
N HIS A 114 24.11 -4.60 16.60
CA HIS A 114 25.50 -5.03 16.47
C HIS A 114 26.32 -4.10 15.57
N SER A 115 25.77 -3.60 14.46
CA SER A 115 26.44 -2.64 13.58
C SER A 115 26.84 -1.38 14.35
N LYS A 116 25.88 -0.78 15.08
CA LYS A 116 26.11 0.41 15.92
C LYS A 116 27.16 0.19 17.00
N GLN A 117 27.11 -0.97 17.66
CA GLN A 117 28.08 -1.33 18.72
C GLN A 117 29.49 -1.54 18.14
N SER A 118 29.61 -2.26 17.04
CA SER A 118 30.89 -2.52 16.36
C SER A 118 31.53 -1.22 15.88
N LEU A 119 30.75 -0.33 15.26
CA LEU A 119 31.22 0.98 14.81
C LEU A 119 31.70 1.86 15.96
N GLY A 120 30.94 1.90 17.06
CA GLY A 120 31.34 2.65 18.25
C GLY A 120 32.62 2.11 18.88
N LEU A 121 32.75 0.78 18.96
CA LEU A 121 33.94 0.14 19.49
C LEU A 121 35.17 0.40 18.59
N PHE A 122 34.99 0.35 17.27
CA PHE A 122 36.04 0.68 16.30
C PHE A 122 36.55 2.12 16.48
N VAL A 123 35.64 3.11 16.54
CA VAL A 123 36.01 4.52 16.73
C VAL A 123 36.66 4.75 18.11
N CYS A 124 36.24 4.03 19.15
CA CYS A 124 36.85 4.11 20.49
C CYS A 124 38.27 3.54 20.55
N ILE A 125 38.59 2.48 19.79
CA ILE A 125 39.94 1.88 19.78
C ILE A 125 40.92 2.68 18.92
N LEU A 126 40.44 3.27 17.83
CA LEU A 126 41.22 4.03 16.85
C LEU A 126 42.19 5.07 17.45
N PRO A 127 41.81 5.91 18.44
CA PRO A 127 42.74 6.86 19.05
C PRO A 127 43.89 6.17 19.77
N PHE A 128 43.66 5.04 20.45
CA PHE A 128 44.74 4.30 21.13
C PHE A 128 45.72 3.66 20.15
N ALA A 129 45.24 3.24 18.97
CA ALA A 129 46.08 2.68 17.92
C ALA A 129 47.00 3.73 17.28
N MET A 130 46.51 4.97 17.10
CA MET A 130 47.22 6.00 16.33
C MET A 130 47.95 7.05 17.20
N ALA A 131 47.63 7.14 18.49
CA ALA A 131 48.22 8.17 19.38
C ALA A 131 49.75 8.07 19.49
N ALA A 132 50.31 6.86 19.40
CA ALA A 132 51.76 6.65 19.51
C ALA A 132 52.56 7.22 18.33
N GLU A 133 51.98 7.24 17.12
CA GLU A 133 52.69 7.69 15.91
C GLU A 133 52.44 9.17 15.59
N ILE A 134 51.22 9.66 15.83
CA ILE A 134 50.75 10.96 15.29
C ILE A 134 50.44 11.99 16.40
N GLY A 135 50.45 11.57 17.67
CA GLY A 135 50.27 12.45 18.81
C GLY A 135 48.95 13.22 18.79
N TRP A 136 49.00 14.55 18.96
CA TRP A 136 47.80 15.39 19.03
C TRP A 136 46.98 15.46 17.73
N TRP A 137 47.59 15.15 16.58
CA TRP A 137 46.88 15.09 15.29
C TRP A 137 45.91 13.91 15.20
N THR A 138 46.02 12.93 16.10
CA THR A 138 45.08 11.80 16.19
C THR A 138 43.64 12.27 16.43
N VAL A 139 43.43 13.34 17.22
CA VAL A 139 42.09 13.84 17.58
C VAL A 139 41.28 14.29 16.34
N PRO A 140 41.75 15.25 15.52
CA PRO A 140 41.00 15.67 14.32
C PRO A 140 40.88 14.55 13.27
N LEU A 141 41.86 13.65 13.17
CA LEU A 141 41.80 12.53 12.23
C LEU A 141 40.73 11.49 12.62
N VAL A 142 40.71 11.08 13.90
CA VAL A 142 39.69 10.18 14.44
C VAL A 142 38.30 10.80 14.30
N ALA A 143 38.16 12.11 14.56
CA ALA A 143 36.90 12.81 14.38
C ALA A 143 36.41 12.79 12.92
N PHE A 144 37.31 12.97 11.96
CA PHE A 144 36.99 12.87 10.53
C PHE A 144 36.56 11.46 10.12
N VAL A 145 37.29 10.43 10.55
CA VAL A 145 36.95 9.03 10.27
C VAL A 145 35.62 8.64 10.92
N ALA A 146 35.40 9.05 12.17
CA ALA A 146 34.14 8.83 12.86
C ALA A 146 32.97 9.49 12.12
N PHE A 147 33.12 10.74 11.68
CA PHE A 147 32.11 11.45 10.89
C PHE A 147 31.78 10.69 9.60
N ALA A 148 32.79 10.21 8.87
CA ALA A 148 32.56 9.47 7.63
C ALA A 148 31.83 8.13 7.88
N LEU A 149 32.27 7.36 8.88
CA LEU A 149 31.71 6.04 9.17
C LEU A 149 30.29 6.12 9.76
N TYR A 150 30.06 7.02 10.72
CA TYR A 150 28.73 7.26 11.26
C TYR A 150 27.80 7.91 10.23
N GLY A 151 28.33 8.72 9.30
CA GLY A 151 27.56 9.27 8.20
C GLY A 151 27.00 8.18 7.29
N ILE A 152 27.83 7.21 6.88
CA ILE A 152 27.37 6.09 6.05
C ILE A 152 26.38 5.20 6.81
N GLU A 153 26.65 4.87 8.08
CA GLU A 153 25.75 4.07 8.92
C GLU A 153 24.38 4.75 9.13
N GLY A 154 24.36 6.08 9.24
CA GLY A 154 23.11 6.85 9.32
C GLY A 154 22.30 6.79 8.02
N ILE A 155 22.95 6.87 6.86
CA ILE A 155 22.29 6.74 5.56
C ILE A 155 21.74 5.32 5.37
N ALA A 156 22.47 4.30 5.83
CA ALA A 156 22.05 2.90 5.71
C ALA A 156 20.74 2.62 6.48
N GLN A 157 20.62 3.15 7.71
CA GLN A 157 19.40 3.00 8.52
C GLN A 157 18.18 3.65 7.86
N TRP A 158 18.39 4.76 7.17
CA TRP A 158 17.32 5.47 6.50
C TRP A 158 16.85 4.79 5.21
N HIS A 159 17.69 3.96 4.58
CA HIS A 159 17.28 3.18 3.41
C HIS A 159 16.55 1.87 3.77
N GLU A 160 16.38 1.59 5.06
CA GLU A 160 15.91 0.29 5.54
C GLU A 160 14.38 0.13 5.49
N ASP A 161 13.62 1.22 5.61
CA ASP A 161 12.15 1.22 5.57
C ASP A 161 11.60 2.05 4.39
N PRO A 162 11.47 1.47 3.18
CA PRO A 162 11.06 2.22 2.00
C PRO A 162 9.59 2.70 2.03
N PHE A 163 8.77 2.17 2.93
CA PHE A 163 7.33 2.45 3.03
C PHE A 163 6.97 3.31 4.25
N GLY A 164 7.97 3.86 4.95
CA GLY A 164 7.77 4.69 6.13
C GLY A 164 7.12 6.06 5.83
N THR A 165 7.31 6.98 6.78
CA THR A 165 6.77 8.36 6.72
C THR A 165 7.88 9.41 6.62
N ASP A 166 9.14 8.99 6.47
CA ASP A 166 10.25 9.91 6.29
C ASP A 166 10.19 10.58 4.91
N LYS A 167 10.81 11.75 4.82
CA LYS A 167 10.77 12.60 3.61
C LYS A 167 11.34 11.96 2.34
N ILE A 168 12.07 10.86 2.47
CA ILE A 168 12.69 10.16 1.34
C ILE A 168 12.11 8.76 1.15
N ASP A 169 11.18 8.36 2.00
CA ASP A 169 10.39 7.17 1.75
C ASP A 169 9.47 7.43 0.56
N ILE A 170 8.95 6.34 0.00
CA ILE A 170 8.04 6.43 -1.13
C ILE A 170 6.78 7.19 -0.67
N ASN A 171 6.42 8.26 -1.39
CA ASN A 171 5.19 8.99 -1.09
C ASN A 171 3.96 8.20 -1.57
N MET A 172 3.50 7.29 -0.70
CA MET A 172 2.34 6.44 -0.95
C MET A 172 1.03 7.23 -1.06
N ASP A 173 0.91 8.38 -0.40
CA ASP A 173 -0.30 9.21 -0.49
C ASP A 173 -0.43 9.82 -1.88
N ASP A 174 0.65 10.42 -2.39
CA ASP A 174 0.68 10.99 -3.74
C ASP A 174 0.44 9.91 -4.79
N LEU A 175 1.05 8.73 -4.63
CA LEU A 175 0.88 7.62 -5.57
C LEU A 175 -0.58 7.15 -5.65
N VAL A 176 -1.25 6.99 -4.49
CA VAL A 176 -2.66 6.57 -4.46
C VAL A 176 -3.58 7.65 -4.98
N GLU A 177 -3.31 8.92 -4.67
CA GLU A 177 -4.13 10.04 -5.13
C GLU A 177 -4.00 10.26 -6.64
N ASP A 178 -2.79 10.12 -7.19
CA ASP A 178 -2.57 10.20 -8.63
C ASP A 178 -3.28 9.05 -9.37
N ALA A 179 -3.12 7.81 -8.89
CA ALA A 179 -3.82 6.66 -9.45
C ALA A 179 -5.34 6.80 -9.35
N ARG A 180 -5.86 7.35 -8.25
CA ARG A 180 -7.29 7.67 -8.10
C ARG A 180 -7.73 8.65 -9.18
N ARG A 181 -7.02 9.76 -9.34
CA ARG A 181 -7.33 10.80 -10.32
C ARG A 181 -7.30 10.24 -11.74
N GLU A 182 -6.29 9.45 -12.08
CA GLU A 182 -6.19 8.79 -13.38
C GLU A 182 -7.39 7.87 -13.65
N ILE A 183 -7.82 7.07 -12.67
CA ILE A 183 -8.99 6.19 -12.80
C ILE A 183 -10.27 7.02 -12.96
N GLU A 184 -10.45 8.08 -12.18
CA GLU A 184 -11.63 8.96 -12.26
C GLU A 184 -11.71 9.65 -13.63
N VAL A 185 -10.60 10.23 -14.10
CA VAL A 185 -10.52 10.86 -15.42
C VAL A 185 -10.73 9.85 -16.54
N MET A 186 -10.18 8.63 -16.41
CA MET A 186 -10.41 7.56 -17.39
C MET A 186 -11.89 7.14 -17.43
N LEU A 187 -12.57 7.09 -16.28
CA LEU A 187 -14.01 6.80 -16.20
C LEU A 187 -14.86 7.93 -16.81
N GLU A 188 -14.47 9.19 -16.58
CA GLU A 188 -15.15 10.33 -17.18
C GLU A 188 -14.94 10.34 -18.70
N ALA A 189 -13.71 10.16 -19.18
CA ALA A 189 -13.38 10.04 -20.59
C ALA A 189 -14.15 8.87 -21.24
N TRP A 190 -14.28 7.73 -20.55
CA TRP A 190 -15.08 6.61 -21.02
C TRP A 190 -16.56 6.97 -21.23
N LYS A 191 -17.14 7.84 -20.39
CA LYS A 191 -18.51 8.32 -20.54
C LYS A 191 -18.67 9.36 -21.65
N THR A 192 -17.69 10.26 -21.80
CA THR A 192 -17.82 11.48 -22.60
C THR A 192 -17.22 11.40 -23.99
N GLN A 193 -16.06 10.77 -24.16
CA GLN A 193 -15.36 10.71 -25.44
C GLN A 193 -15.91 9.55 -26.25
N GLY A 194 -16.51 9.81 -27.41
CA GLY A 194 -17.27 8.88 -28.26
C GLY A 194 -17.33 9.40 -29.70
N LEU A 195 -17.14 8.55 -30.71
CA LEU A 195 -17.15 8.96 -32.14
C LEU A 195 -18.48 9.61 -32.61
N SER A 196 -19.52 9.62 -31.78
CA SER A 196 -20.86 10.16 -32.07
C SER A 196 -21.58 10.73 -30.83
N GLY A 197 -20.86 11.25 -29.82
CA GLY A 197 -21.47 11.81 -28.61
C GLY A 197 -22.11 10.79 -27.64
N ASN A 198 -21.99 9.50 -27.93
CA ASN A 198 -22.12 8.39 -26.98
C ASN A 198 -20.73 7.77 -26.84
N GLY A 199 -20.25 7.59 -25.60
CA GLY A 199 -18.88 7.18 -25.26
C GLY A 199 -18.27 6.07 -26.12
N ILE A 200 -16.94 6.11 -26.27
CA ILE A 200 -16.06 5.35 -27.18
C ILE A 200 -16.29 3.83 -27.00
N PHE A 201 -16.73 3.41 -25.81
CA PHE A 201 -17.10 2.03 -25.49
C PHE A 201 -18.39 1.92 -24.67
N THR A 202 -19.43 2.69 -24.96
CA THR A 202 -20.77 2.36 -24.42
C THR A 202 -21.19 1.00 -24.97
N PRO A 203 -21.39 -0.05 -24.16
CA PRO A 203 -21.98 -1.29 -24.66
C PRO A 203 -23.30 -0.95 -25.32
N LYS A 204 -23.54 -1.47 -26.54
CA LYS A 204 -24.86 -1.41 -27.17
C LYS A 204 -25.81 -2.33 -26.40
N LEU A 205 -26.14 -1.98 -25.17
CA LEU A 205 -27.26 -2.58 -24.48
C LEU A 205 -28.51 -2.05 -25.17
N SER A 206 -29.33 -2.95 -25.72
CA SER A 206 -30.66 -2.63 -26.24
C SER A 206 -31.64 -2.14 -25.17
N THR A 207 -31.23 -2.18 -23.89
CA THR A 207 -31.99 -1.68 -22.74
C THR A 207 -31.08 -0.93 -21.78
N PRO A 208 -31.46 0.26 -21.30
CA PRO A 208 -30.64 1.02 -20.35
C PRO A 208 -30.46 0.21 -19.06
N PHE A 209 -29.21 0.10 -18.58
CA PHE A 209 -28.92 -0.43 -17.26
C PHE A 209 -29.39 0.59 -16.22
N THR A 210 -30.58 0.38 -15.67
CA THR A 210 -30.99 0.97 -14.39
C THR A 210 -30.44 0.08 -13.28
N PRO A 211 -29.58 0.59 -12.37
CA PRO A 211 -29.31 -0.12 -11.12
C PRO A 211 -30.64 -0.20 -10.36
N ARG A 212 -31.32 -1.35 -10.43
CA ARG A 212 -32.59 -1.56 -9.76
C ARG A 212 -32.33 -1.66 -8.26
N ALA A 213 -32.49 -0.54 -7.57
CA ALA A 213 -32.81 -0.53 -6.16
C ALA A 213 -34.25 -1.05 -6.00
N GLU A 214 -34.43 -2.37 -5.99
CA GLU A 214 -35.66 -2.96 -5.48
C GLU A 214 -35.30 -4.10 -4.55
N TYR A 215 -35.04 -3.75 -3.29
CA TYR A 215 -35.39 -4.60 -2.18
C TYR A 215 -36.81 -4.22 -1.74
N GLY A 216 -37.76 -5.12 -2.00
CA GLY A 216 -38.91 -5.37 -1.14
C GLY A 216 -39.99 -4.29 -1.01
N THR A 217 -41.08 -4.48 -1.75
CA THR A 217 -42.43 -4.48 -1.15
C THR A 217 -43.17 -5.71 -1.66
N LEU A 218 -42.99 -6.84 -0.98
CA LEU A 218 -43.93 -7.95 -1.03
C LEU A 218 -44.95 -7.71 0.09
N GLY A 219 -46.21 -7.54 -0.30
CA GLY A 219 -47.35 -7.75 0.60
C GLY A 219 -47.65 -9.24 0.78
#